data_AF-A0A534URF9-F1
#
_entry.id   AF-A0A534URF9-F1
#
_cell.length_a   1.000
_cell.length_b   1.000
_cell.length_c   1.000
_cell.angle_alpha   90.00
_cell.angle_beta   90.00
_cell.angle_gamma   90.00
#
_symmetry.space_group_name_H-M   'P 1'
#
loop_
_entity.id
_entity.type
_entity.pdbx_description
1 polymer ?
#
loop_
_entity_poly.entity_id
_entity_poly.type
_entity_poly.pdbx_seq_one_letter_code
_entity_poly.pdbx_strand_id
1 'polypeptide(L)'
;MIYAQDGLGLGHMRRTTSIAAELIKLHPDSVVLTVEDSPLGNFFRTSPNHDYVKLPSIEKVRQGDWRAVNLPLGFVVVRAMREQLIRSVALNFRPDILLVDHMPHGAMGELKPALEVLRTAVPETRLVLGLRDIIDAPEVITQRWQLEGAYEAMERFYDLVLVYGRRDVF
;
A
#
# COMPACT_ATOMS: atom_id res chain seq x y z
N MET A 1 5.00 6.50 6.79
CA MET A 1 5.03 5.13 6.25
C MET A 1 4.28 5.11 4.93
N ILE A 2 4.75 4.35 3.96
CA ILE A 2 4.04 4.09 2.70
C ILE A 2 3.76 2.59 2.64
N TYR A 3 2.55 2.20 2.28
CA TYR A 3 2.24 0.82 1.90
C TYR A 3 1.94 0.81 0.40
N ALA A 4 2.67 0.00 -0.35
CA ALA A 4 2.53 -0.13 -1.79
C ALA A 4 2.40 -1.61 -2.15
N GLN A 5 1.28 -1.99 -2.73
CA GLN A 5 1.15 -3.31 -3.32
C GLN A 5 1.58 -3.25 -4.78
N ASP A 6 2.71 -3.86 -5.10
CA ASP A 6 3.27 -3.95 -6.45
C ASP A 6 3.51 -5.42 -6.78
N GLY A 7 2.53 -6.06 -7.44
CA GLY A 7 2.64 -7.48 -7.78
C GLY A 7 3.83 -7.77 -8.69
N LEU A 8 3.82 -7.20 -9.90
CA LEU A 8 4.86 -7.40 -10.94
C LEU A 8 5.30 -6.09 -11.63
N GLY A 9 4.72 -4.96 -11.24
CA GLY A 9 4.96 -3.66 -11.88
C GLY A 9 6.20 -2.96 -11.32
N LEU A 10 6.68 -1.98 -12.09
CA LEU A 10 7.58 -0.93 -11.59
C LEU A 10 6.82 0.37 -11.27
N GLY A 11 5.51 0.38 -11.55
CA GLY A 11 4.69 1.58 -11.52
C GLY A 11 4.43 2.09 -10.10
N HIS A 12 4.11 1.20 -9.16
CA HIS A 12 3.88 1.61 -7.78
C HIS A 12 5.22 1.93 -7.11
N MET A 13 6.22 1.07 -7.26
CA MET A 13 7.57 1.29 -6.73
C MET A 13 8.15 2.64 -7.19
N ARG A 14 8.12 2.95 -8.49
CA ARG A 14 8.61 4.24 -8.99
C ARG A 14 7.85 5.41 -8.36
N ARG A 15 6.53 5.29 -8.21
CA ARG A 15 5.68 6.35 -7.65
C ARG A 15 6.00 6.56 -6.18
N THR A 16 6.02 5.50 -5.38
CA THR A 16 6.24 5.57 -3.94
C THR A 16 7.64 6.04 -3.63
N THR A 17 8.66 5.61 -4.37
CA THR A 17 10.02 6.16 -4.28
C THR A 17 10.07 7.65 -4.65
N SER A 18 9.36 8.08 -5.69
CA SER A 18 9.34 9.50 -6.08
C SER A 18 8.65 10.38 -5.04
N ILE A 19 7.53 9.91 -4.48
CA ILE A 19 6.81 10.61 -3.40
C ILE A 19 7.69 10.69 -2.15
N ALA A 20 8.34 9.59 -1.75
CA ALA A 20 9.24 9.55 -0.61
C ALA A 20 10.40 10.55 -0.78
N ALA A 21 11.05 10.54 -1.95
CA ALA A 21 12.17 11.42 -2.24
C ALA A 21 11.78 12.91 -2.17
N GLU A 22 10.64 13.31 -2.75
CA GLU A 22 10.20 14.71 -2.70
C GLU A 22 9.75 15.10 -1.28
N LEU A 23 9.11 14.20 -0.53
CA LEU A 23 8.75 14.44 0.86
C LEU A 23 9.99 14.72 1.72
N ILE A 24 11.02 13.87 1.61
CA ILE A 24 12.28 14.02 2.35
C ILE A 24 13.00 15.30 1.94
N LYS A 25 12.97 15.67 0.65
CA LYS A 25 13.57 16.91 0.18
C LYS A 25 12.87 18.15 0.76
N LEU A 26 11.54 18.13 0.87
CA LEU A 26 10.76 19.23 1.47
C LEU A 26 10.84 19.26 3.00
N HIS A 27 11.01 18.09 3.62
CA HIS A 27 11.11 17.90 5.06
C HIS A 27 12.30 16.99 5.40
N PRO A 28 13.53 17.53 5.50
CA PRO A 28 14.75 16.74 5.67
C PRO A 28 14.80 15.85 6.91
N ASP A 29 14.08 16.23 7.97
CA ASP A 29 13.99 15.46 9.22
C ASP A 29 12.94 14.31 9.14
N SER A 30 12.20 14.22 8.03
CA SER A 30 11.22 13.14 7.84
C SER A 30 11.90 11.82 7.53
N VAL A 31 11.29 10.74 8.02
CA VAL A 31 11.72 9.35 7.76
C VAL A 31 10.60 8.61 7.05
N VAL A 32 10.94 7.97 5.94
CA VAL A 32 10.00 7.19 5.14
C VAL A 32 10.38 5.72 5.20
N LEU A 33 9.45 4.91 5.68
CA LEU A 33 9.51 3.45 5.57
C LEU A 33 8.44 2.99 4.58
N THR A 34 8.87 2.33 3.50
CA THR A 34 7.97 1.80 2.46
C THR A 34 7.81 0.29 2.61
N VAL A 35 6.58 -0.18 2.79
CA VAL A 35 6.25 -1.60 2.86
C VAL A 35 5.71 -2.03 1.51
N GLU A 36 6.38 -2.96 0.85
CA GLU A 36 6.03 -3.37 -0.51
C GLU A 36 6.35 -4.84 -0.82
N ASP A 37 5.76 -5.37 -1.88
CA ASP A 37 5.87 -6.78 -2.26
C ASP A 37 6.45 -7.04 -3.64
N SER A 38 7.02 -6.05 -4.31
CA SER A 38 7.67 -6.24 -5.61
C SER A 38 8.75 -7.32 -5.58
N PRO A 39 8.78 -8.29 -6.52
CA PRO A 39 9.79 -9.35 -6.55
C PRO A 39 11.20 -8.83 -6.85
N LEU A 40 11.33 -7.61 -7.38
CA LEU A 40 12.60 -7.00 -7.74
C LEU A 40 13.42 -6.53 -6.52
N GLY A 41 12.79 -6.47 -5.34
CA GLY A 41 13.44 -5.95 -4.14
C GLY A 41 13.86 -4.49 -4.31
N ASN A 42 15.05 -4.13 -3.83
CA ASN A 42 15.55 -2.75 -3.87
C ASN A 42 16.07 -2.37 -5.26
N PHE A 43 15.17 -2.18 -6.22
CA PHE A 43 15.50 -1.84 -7.61
C PHE A 43 15.89 -0.36 -7.78
N PHE A 44 15.25 0.55 -7.03
CA PHE A 44 15.63 1.96 -6.99
C PHE A 44 16.62 2.22 -5.86
N ARG A 45 17.51 3.21 -6.04
CA ARG A 45 18.43 3.59 -4.98
C ARG A 45 17.66 4.17 -3.79
N THR A 46 17.96 3.67 -2.60
CA THR A 46 17.54 4.31 -1.34
C THR A 46 18.26 5.65 -1.18
N SER A 47 17.56 6.63 -0.60
CA SER A 47 18.16 7.87 -0.10
C SER A 47 18.34 7.76 1.42
N PRO A 48 19.17 8.62 2.04
CA PRO A 48 19.08 8.84 3.47
C PRO A 48 17.62 9.07 3.89
N ASN A 49 17.25 8.54 5.04
CA ASN A 49 15.89 8.61 5.62
C ASN A 49 14.80 7.88 4.82
N HIS A 50 15.14 7.06 3.83
CA HIS A 50 14.20 6.19 3.12
C HIS A 50 14.67 4.74 3.13
N ASP A 51 13.86 3.85 3.72
CA ASP A 51 14.11 2.42 3.72
C ASP A 51 12.85 1.60 3.41
N TYR A 52 13.02 0.29 3.23
CA TYR A 52 11.98 -0.61 2.75
C TYR A 52 11.80 -1.83 3.65
N VAL A 53 10.54 -2.26 3.80
CA VAL A 53 10.19 -3.59 4.29
C VAL A 53 9.64 -4.40 3.14
N LYS A 54 10.39 -5.44 2.77
CA LYS A 54 10.00 -6.37 1.73
C LYS A 54 9.02 -7.41 2.29
N LEU A 55 7.80 -7.42 1.77
CA LEU A 55 6.82 -8.48 1.99
C LEU A 55 7.07 -9.67 1.05
N PRO A 56 6.73 -10.91 1.43
CA PRO A 56 6.70 -12.04 0.51
C PRO A 56 5.85 -11.74 -0.73
N SER A 57 6.42 -11.80 -1.93
CA SER A 57 5.73 -11.45 -3.17
C SER A 57 4.53 -12.35 -3.45
N ILE A 58 3.43 -11.73 -3.87
CA ILE A 58 2.24 -12.41 -4.36
C ILE A 58 1.87 -11.90 -5.75
N GLU A 59 1.24 -12.73 -6.55
CA GLU A 59 0.69 -12.34 -7.84
C GLU A 59 -0.75 -12.80 -8.01
N LYS A 60 -1.52 -12.00 -8.73
CA LYS A 60 -2.89 -12.31 -9.09
C LYS A 60 -2.87 -13.17 -10.36
N VAL A 61 -3.21 -14.43 -10.23
CA VAL A 61 -3.25 -15.37 -11.37
C VAL A 61 -4.55 -15.17 -12.14
N ARG A 62 -5.68 -15.04 -11.42
CA ARG A 62 -7.03 -14.78 -11.94
C ARG A 62 -7.83 -13.97 -10.93
N GLN A 63 -9.05 -13.59 -11.28
CA GLN A 63 -9.94 -12.92 -10.33
C GLN A 63 -10.18 -13.80 -9.09
N GLY A 64 -9.84 -13.28 -7.91
CA GLY A 64 -9.94 -14.01 -6.64
C GLY A 64 -8.84 -15.05 -6.39
N ASP A 65 -7.98 -15.33 -7.36
CA ASP A 65 -6.93 -16.36 -7.26
C ASP A 65 -5.54 -15.71 -7.17
N TRP A 66 -4.89 -15.94 -6.04
CA TRP A 66 -3.59 -15.38 -5.69
C TRP A 66 -2.65 -16.50 -5.27
N ARG A 67 -1.38 -16.34 -5.62
CA ARG A 67 -0.31 -17.26 -5.18
C ARG A 67 0.93 -16.49 -4.75
N ALA A 68 1.74 -17.13 -3.92
CA ALA A 68 3.10 -16.65 -3.69
C ALA A 68 3.92 -16.82 -4.97
N VAL A 69 4.81 -15.86 -5.24
CA VAL A 69 5.65 -15.90 -6.45
C VAL A 69 6.77 -16.94 -6.30
N ASN A 70 7.54 -16.83 -5.22
CA ASN A 70 8.78 -17.64 -5.03
C ASN A 70 8.71 -18.63 -3.87
N LEU A 71 7.72 -18.50 -2.97
CA LEU A 71 7.59 -19.38 -1.82
C LEU A 71 6.66 -20.55 -2.16
N PRO A 72 7.08 -21.81 -1.97
CA PRO A 72 6.21 -22.98 -2.17
C PRO A 72 5.25 -23.16 -0.98
N LEU A 73 4.53 -22.09 -0.62
CA LEU A 73 3.60 -22.03 0.49
C LEU A 73 2.20 -21.68 -0.04
N GLY A 74 1.18 -22.19 0.63
CA GLY A 74 -0.21 -21.84 0.32
C GLY A 74 -0.47 -20.35 0.55
N PHE A 75 -1.31 -19.74 -0.29
CA PHE A 75 -1.59 -18.31 -0.23
C PHE A 75 -2.12 -17.84 1.13
N VAL A 76 -2.95 -18.65 1.80
CA VAL A 76 -3.47 -18.32 3.15
C VAL A 76 -2.33 -18.10 4.16
N VAL A 77 -1.29 -18.93 4.11
CA VAL A 77 -0.12 -18.82 5.00
C VAL A 77 0.66 -17.54 4.68
N VAL A 78 0.92 -17.29 3.40
CA VAL A 78 1.67 -16.10 2.95
C VAL A 78 0.92 -14.82 3.29
N ARG A 79 -0.40 -14.79 3.10
CA ARG A 79 -1.25 -13.67 3.48
C ARG A 79 -1.20 -13.41 4.98
N ALA A 80 -1.31 -14.45 5.82
CA ALA A 80 -1.22 -14.29 7.26
C ALA A 80 0.15 -13.72 7.70
N MET A 81 1.24 -14.16 7.08
CA MET A 81 2.58 -13.59 7.32
C MET A 81 2.61 -12.10 6.95
N ARG A 82 2.07 -11.73 5.79
CA ARG A 82 2.00 -10.34 5.33
C ARG A 82 1.19 -9.47 6.27
N GLU A 83 0.00 -9.90 6.68
CA GLU A 83 -0.85 -9.22 7.67
C GLU A 83 -0.10 -8.93 8.96
N GLN A 84 0.62 -9.93 9.49
CA GLN A 84 1.41 -9.78 10.72
C GLN A 84 2.59 -8.83 10.54
N LEU A 85 3.32 -8.92 9.43
CA LEU A 85 4.44 -8.03 9.12
C LEU A 85 3.98 -6.58 9.00
N ILE A 86 2.95 -6.31 8.19
CA ILE A 86 2.40 -4.97 7.99
C ILE A 86 1.94 -4.38 9.33
N ARG A 87 1.18 -5.15 10.11
CA ARG A 87 0.69 -4.72 11.43
C ARG A 87 1.84 -4.42 12.40
N SER A 88 2.84 -5.30 12.45
CA SER A 88 4.00 -5.12 13.33
C SER A 88 4.81 -3.88 12.96
N VAL A 89 5.06 -3.68 11.66
CA VAL A 89 5.76 -2.48 11.17
C VAL A 89 4.98 -1.22 11.52
N ALA A 90 3.69 -1.17 11.23
CA ALA A 90 2.84 -0.01 11.52
C ALA A 90 2.85 0.37 13.01
N LEU A 91 2.75 -0.63 13.90
CA LEU A 91 2.74 -0.41 15.35
C LEU A 91 4.07 0.09 15.92
N ASN A 92 5.19 -0.45 15.44
CA ASN A 92 6.51 -0.10 15.96
C ASN A 92 7.03 1.19 15.31
N PHE A 93 6.74 1.40 14.02
CA PHE A 93 7.15 2.59 13.31
C PHE A 93 6.32 3.83 13.72
N ARG A 94 5.07 3.64 14.17
CA ARG A 94 4.15 4.70 14.62
C ARG A 94 4.13 5.92 13.66
N PRO A 95 3.75 5.73 12.39
CA PRO A 95 3.86 6.79 11.40
C PRO A 95 2.95 7.99 11.73
N ASP A 96 3.42 9.21 11.51
CA ASP A 96 2.53 10.39 11.48
C ASP A 96 1.53 10.31 10.31
N ILE A 97 1.97 9.72 9.20
CA ILE A 97 1.19 9.53 7.97
C ILE A 97 1.39 8.10 7.46
N LEU A 98 0.30 7.37 7.23
CA LEU A 98 0.28 6.18 6.37
C LEU A 98 -0.30 6.55 5.01
N LEU A 99 0.53 6.51 3.98
CA LEU A 99 0.09 6.62 2.59
C LEU A 99 -0.10 5.22 1.99
N VAL A 100 -1.29 4.94 1.46
CA VAL A 100 -1.64 3.65 0.85
C VAL A 100 -1.75 3.79 -0.66
N ASP A 101 -0.96 3.02 -1.40
CA ASP A 101 -0.93 2.97 -2.87
C ASP A 101 -1.25 1.53 -3.34
N HIS A 102 -2.44 1.20 -3.84
CA HIS A 102 -3.61 2.04 -4.14
C HIS A 102 -4.94 1.41 -3.67
N MET A 103 -4.93 0.17 -3.18
CA MET A 103 -6.15 -0.52 -2.74
C MET A 103 -6.42 -0.20 -1.26
N PRO A 104 -7.61 0.31 -0.90
CA PRO A 104 -7.88 0.80 0.46
C PRO A 104 -7.69 -0.23 1.57
N HIS A 105 -7.88 -1.51 1.26
CA HIS A 105 -7.72 -2.62 2.21
C HIS A 105 -6.48 -3.47 1.95
N GLY A 106 -5.59 -3.06 1.04
CA GLY A 106 -4.46 -3.87 0.56
C GLY A 106 -4.90 -5.14 -0.18
N ALA A 107 -3.94 -5.98 -0.58
CA ALA A 107 -4.25 -7.23 -1.28
C ALA A 107 -5.15 -8.13 -0.42
N MET A 108 -6.35 -8.44 -0.91
CA MET A 108 -7.32 -9.33 -0.23
C MET A 108 -7.67 -8.93 1.21
N GLY A 109 -7.47 -7.66 1.60
CA GLY A 109 -7.79 -7.18 2.94
C GLY A 109 -6.63 -7.22 3.94
N GLU A 110 -5.41 -7.55 3.50
CA GLU A 110 -4.26 -7.73 4.40
C GLU A 110 -3.86 -6.47 5.20
N LEU A 111 -4.28 -5.29 4.74
CA LEU A 111 -3.97 -4.03 5.41
C LEU A 111 -4.95 -3.73 6.56
N LYS A 112 -6.15 -4.33 6.56
CA LYS A 112 -7.21 -4.03 7.54
C LYS A 112 -6.73 -4.14 9.00
N PRO A 113 -6.02 -5.20 9.41
CA PRO A 113 -5.52 -5.30 10.79
C PRO A 113 -4.58 -4.16 11.19
N ALA A 114 -3.80 -3.63 10.25
CA ALA A 114 -2.92 -2.50 10.50
C ALA A 114 -3.70 -1.18 10.59
N LEU A 115 -4.71 -0.97 9.74
CA LEU A 115 -5.57 0.21 9.82
C LEU A 115 -6.33 0.26 11.16
N GLU A 116 -6.90 -0.87 11.58
CA GLU A 116 -7.63 -0.99 12.85
C GLU A 116 -6.72 -0.71 14.05
N VAL A 117 -5.49 -1.24 14.02
CA VAL A 117 -4.57 -1.03 15.13
C VAL A 117 -4.03 0.40 15.17
N LEU A 118 -3.82 1.05 14.02
CA LEU A 118 -3.42 2.46 13.99
C LEU A 118 -4.53 3.36 14.54
N ARG A 119 -5.80 3.10 14.16
CA ARG A 119 -6.94 3.86 14.70
C ARG A 119 -7.11 3.73 16.22
N THR A 120 -6.61 2.66 16.83
CA THR A 120 -6.78 2.41 18.27
C THR A 120 -5.52 2.74 19.08
N ALA A 121 -4.34 2.35 18.63
CA ALA A 121 -3.08 2.47 19.38
C ALA A 121 -2.24 3.71 19.02
N VAL A 122 -2.49 4.30 17.85
CA VAL A 122 -1.75 5.47 17.31
C VAL A 122 -2.75 6.42 16.62
N PRO A 123 -3.81 6.89 17.31
CA PRO A 123 -4.93 7.63 16.71
C PRO A 123 -4.51 8.96 16.04
N GLU A 124 -3.32 9.46 16.36
CA GLU A 124 -2.68 10.62 15.71
C GLU A 124 -2.24 10.35 14.27
N THR A 125 -2.11 9.09 13.86
CA THR A 125 -1.73 8.70 12.49
C THR A 125 -2.77 9.18 11.51
N ARG A 126 -2.36 9.98 10.51
CA ARG A 126 -3.20 10.31 9.36
C ARG A 126 -3.16 9.22 8.30
N LEU A 127 -4.32 8.69 7.95
CA LEU A 127 -4.49 7.64 6.95
C LEU A 127 -4.88 8.27 5.60
N VAL A 128 -3.99 8.16 4.62
CA VAL A 128 -4.12 8.78 3.29
C VAL A 128 -4.15 7.70 2.21
N LEU A 129 -5.16 7.76 1.33
CA LEU A 129 -5.27 6.88 0.17
C LEU A 129 -4.77 7.59 -1.08
N GLY A 130 -3.80 7.01 -1.78
CA GLY A 130 -3.34 7.43 -3.08
C GLY A 130 -3.99 6.63 -4.20
N LEU A 131 -4.70 7.30 -5.11
CA LEU A 131 -5.34 6.69 -6.27
C LEU A 131 -4.78 7.24 -7.57
N ARG A 132 -4.74 6.41 -8.61
CA ARG A 132 -4.52 6.89 -9.98
C ARG A 132 -5.81 7.48 -10.53
N ASP A 133 -5.67 8.45 -11.43
CA ASP A 133 -6.80 8.99 -12.20
C ASP A 133 -7.59 7.92 -12.95
N ILE A 134 -6.90 7.01 -13.63
CA ILE A 134 -7.49 5.90 -14.37
C ILE A 134 -6.99 4.59 -13.78
N ILE A 135 -7.92 3.81 -13.24
CA ILE A 135 -7.66 2.49 -12.65
C ILE A 135 -8.10 1.39 -13.62
N ASP A 136 -9.35 1.46 -14.09
CA ASP A 136 -10.00 0.51 -15.00
C ASP A 136 -11.28 1.18 -15.56
N ALA A 137 -12.06 0.46 -16.38
CA ALA A 137 -13.39 0.92 -16.78
C ALA A 137 -14.30 1.14 -15.55
N PRO A 138 -15.16 2.19 -15.55
CA PRO A 138 -15.99 2.54 -14.39
C PRO A 138 -16.82 1.38 -13.85
N GLU A 139 -17.48 0.61 -14.72
CA GLU A 139 -18.33 -0.51 -14.33
C GLU A 139 -17.52 -1.64 -13.67
N VAL A 140 -16.31 -1.89 -14.19
CA VAL A 140 -15.41 -2.92 -13.68
C VAL A 140 -14.89 -2.55 -12.29
N ILE A 141 -14.44 -1.31 -12.10
CA ILE A 141 -13.88 -0.89 -10.82
C ILE A 141 -14.97 -0.76 -9.75
N THR A 142 -16.14 -0.21 -10.08
CA THR A 142 -17.25 -0.08 -9.14
C THR A 142 -17.74 -1.44 -8.65
N GLN A 143 -17.96 -2.40 -9.55
CA GLN A 143 -18.36 -3.76 -9.15
C GLN A 143 -17.31 -4.43 -8.27
N ARG A 144 -16.03 -4.33 -8.65
CA ARG A 144 -14.92 -4.90 -7.88
C ARG A 144 -14.83 -4.29 -6.48
N TRP A 145 -14.90 -2.97 -6.38
CA TRP A 145 -14.75 -2.26 -5.11
C TRP A 145 -15.94 -2.48 -4.17
N GLN A 146 -17.15 -2.68 -4.71
CA GLN A 146 -18.29 -3.13 -3.90
C GLN A 146 -18.05 -4.55 -3.37
N LEU A 147 -17.63 -5.48 -4.23
CA LEU A 147 -17.42 -6.88 -3.85
C LEU A 147 -16.28 -7.05 -2.82
N GLU A 148 -15.20 -6.28 -2.97
CA GLU A 148 -14.03 -6.36 -2.08
C GLU A 148 -14.14 -5.50 -0.81
N GLY A 149 -15.20 -4.67 -0.71
CA GLY A 149 -15.42 -3.77 0.43
C GLY A 149 -14.44 -2.59 0.48
N ALA A 150 -14.02 -2.10 -0.68
CA ALA A 150 -13.11 -0.97 -0.80
C ALA A 150 -13.74 0.35 -0.34
N TYR A 151 -15.02 0.59 -0.67
CA TYR A 151 -15.76 1.77 -0.23
C TYR A 151 -15.93 1.81 1.29
N GLU A 152 -16.29 0.68 1.91
CA GLU A 152 -16.38 0.57 3.37
C GLU A 152 -15.03 0.86 4.03
N ALA A 153 -13.94 0.30 3.49
CA ALA A 153 -12.60 0.57 4.00
C ALA A 153 -12.21 2.06 3.86
N MET A 154 -12.56 2.69 2.74
CA MET A 154 -12.37 4.13 2.53
C MET A 154 -13.08 4.97 3.59
N GLU A 155 -14.39 4.76 3.75
CA GLU A 155 -15.22 5.52 4.68
C GLU A 155 -14.82 5.29 6.14
N ARG A 156 -14.46 4.06 6.49
CA ARG A 156 -14.12 3.69 7.87
C ARG A 156 -12.71 4.16 8.28
N PHE A 157 -11.75 4.12 7.36
CA PHE A 157 -10.34 4.25 7.72
C PHE A 157 -9.64 5.48 7.18
N TYR A 158 -10.04 6.12 6.10
CA TYR A 158 -9.20 7.14 5.48
C TYR A 158 -9.63 8.56 5.81
N ASP A 159 -8.65 9.40 6.17
CA ASP A 159 -8.87 10.83 6.46
C ASP A 159 -8.78 11.69 5.18
N LEU A 160 -8.07 11.19 4.17
CA LEU A 160 -7.82 11.92 2.92
C LEU A 160 -7.65 10.96 1.74
N VAL A 161 -8.19 11.33 0.59
CA VAL A 161 -7.97 10.66 -0.70
C VAL A 161 -7.26 11.63 -1.64
N LEU A 162 -6.11 11.22 -2.17
CA LEU A 162 -5.31 11.94 -3.16
C LEU A 162 -5.41 11.23 -4.50
N VAL A 163 -5.77 11.97 -5.55
CA VAL A 163 -5.84 11.43 -6.92
C VAL A 163 -4.65 11.96 -7.72
N TYR A 164 -3.81 11.04 -8.19
CA TYR A 164 -2.67 11.29 -9.05
C TYR A 164 -3.16 11.41 -10.50
N GLY A 165 -3.45 12.64 -10.90
CA GLY A 165 -3.95 12.94 -12.23
C GLY A 165 -3.74 14.40 -12.60
N ARG A 166 -3.94 14.69 -13.88
CA ARG A 166 -3.85 16.03 -14.43
C ARG A 166 -5.18 16.41 -15.07
N ARG A 167 -5.86 17.41 -14.51
CA ARG A 167 -7.17 17.90 -14.99
C ARG A 167 -7.12 18.48 -16.40
N ASP A 168 -5.95 18.89 -16.88
CA ASP A 168 -5.76 19.41 -18.24
C ASP A 168 -5.63 18.29 -19.30
N VAL A 169 -5.44 17.04 -18.87
CA VAL A 169 -5.36 15.88 -19.77
C VAL A 169 -6.74 15.21 -19.94
N PHE A 170 -7.72 15.51 -19.07
CA PHE A 170 -9.06 14.94 -19.05
C PHE A 170 -10.15 15.96 -18.67
#